data_AF-A0A915ZLA0-F1
#
_entry.id   AF-A0A915ZLA0-F1
#
_cell.length_a   1.000
_cell.length_b   1.000
_cell.length_c   1.000
_cell.angle_alpha   90.00
_cell.angle_beta   90.00
_cell.angle_gamma   90.00
#
_symmetry.space_group_name_H-M   'P 1'
#
loop_
_entity.id
_entity.type
_entity.pdbx_description
1 polymer ?
#
loop_
_entity_poly.entity_id
_entity_poly.type
_entity_poly.pdbx_seq_one_letter_code
_entity_poly.pdbx_strand_id
1 'polypeptide(L)'
;MSSDYSDIRVVVGLDFGTTYSGFTYCHISDEKNPVTNAQWTDNIGQLKTNTALQYDENYVDVESWGHPAKTCRQPQTRTTSRL
;
A
#
# COMPACT_ATOMS: atom_id res chain seq x y z
N MET A 1 -32.30 21.53 -0.98
CA MET A 1 -31.09 20.86 -1.52
C MET A 1 -30.41 20.18 -0.35
N SER A 2 -30.88 18.98 0.02
CA SER A 2 -30.15 18.13 0.97
C SER A 2 -29.01 17.53 0.18
N SER A 3 -27.78 17.90 0.48
CA SER A 3 -26.64 17.31 -0.19
C SER A 3 -26.36 15.94 0.44
N ASP A 4 -26.30 14.89 -0.37
CA ASP A 4 -26.10 13.47 0.02
C ASP A 4 -24.77 13.18 0.73
N TYR A 5 -24.04 14.22 1.14
CA TYR A 5 -22.76 14.11 1.85
C TYR A 5 -22.92 13.80 3.34
N SER A 6 -24.15 13.71 3.85
CA SER A 6 -24.42 13.44 5.28
C SER A 6 -23.96 12.05 5.76
N ASP A 7 -23.72 11.10 4.84
CA ASP A 7 -23.18 9.77 5.20
C ASP A 7 -21.68 9.61 4.90
N ILE A 8 -20.98 10.67 4.49
CA ILE A 8 -19.51 10.59 4.46
C ILE A 8 -19.04 10.57 5.91
N ARG A 9 -18.23 9.55 6.25
CA ARG A 9 -17.70 9.36 7.61
C ARG A 9 -16.21 9.63 7.70
N VAL A 10 -15.49 9.37 6.62
CA VAL A 10 -14.02 9.45 6.54
C VAL A 10 -13.62 10.03 5.20
N VAL A 11 -12.66 10.96 5.22
CA VAL A 11 -11.96 11.45 4.04
C VAL A 11 -10.57 10.85 4.03
N VAL A 12 -10.12 10.34 2.88
CA VAL A 12 -8.79 9.75 2.71
C VAL A 12 -8.04 10.52 1.63
N GLY A 13 -6.88 11.08 1.98
CA GLY A 13 -5.91 11.62 1.04
C GLY A 13 -4.89 10.55 0.66
N LEU A 14 -4.81 10.22 -0.63
CA LEU A 14 -3.85 9.27 -1.19
C LEU A 14 -2.72 10.02 -1.90
N ASP A 15 -1.49 9.64 -1.64
CA ASP A 15 -0.28 10.14 -2.31
C ASP A 15 0.43 8.98 -3.00
N PHE A 16 0.37 8.94 -4.33
CA PHE A 16 1.08 7.96 -5.17
C PHE A 16 2.31 8.61 -5.80
N GLY A 17 3.41 8.63 -5.06
CA GLY A 17 4.71 9.04 -5.60
C GLY A 17 5.34 7.96 -6.47
N THR A 18 6.36 8.32 -7.23
CA THR A 18 7.11 7.37 -8.09
C THR A 18 7.84 6.30 -7.27
N THR A 19 8.37 6.65 -6.10
CA THR A 19 9.16 5.74 -5.25
C THR A 19 8.38 5.24 -4.03
N TYR A 20 7.52 6.10 -3.48
CA TYR A 20 6.82 5.87 -2.23
C TYR A 20 5.36 6.33 -2.34
N SER A 21 4.48 5.56 -1.72
CA SER A 21 3.06 5.84 -1.58
C SER A 21 2.68 5.96 -0.12
N GLY A 22 1.71 6.81 0.20
CA GLY A 22 1.21 6.98 1.55
C GLY A 22 -0.25 7.42 1.54
N PHE A 23 -0.86 7.38 2.72
CA PHE A 23 -2.19 7.94 2.88
C PHE A 23 -2.38 8.56 4.26
N THR A 24 -3.26 9.55 4.31
CA THR A 24 -3.75 10.19 5.53
C THR A 24 -5.26 10.13 5.49
N TYR A 25 -5.90 9.84 6.62
CA TYR A 25 -7.34 9.84 6.73
C TYR A 25 -7.81 10.74 7.87
N CYS A 26 -9.02 11.25 7.76
CA CYS A 26 -9.64 12.08 8.78
C CYS A 26 -11.10 11.69 8.93
N HIS A 27 -11.53 11.46 10.18
CA HIS A 27 -12.94 11.22 10.47
C HIS A 27 -13.67 12.56 10.50
N ILE A 28 -14.84 12.65 9.85
CA ILE A 28 -15.64 13.89 9.85
C ILE A 28 -16.14 14.23 11.26
N SER A 29 -16.32 13.24 12.12
CA SER A 29 -16.64 13.49 13.53
C SER A 29 -15.45 14.06 14.34
N ASP A 30 -14.23 14.01 13.80
CA ASP A 30 -13.00 14.47 14.44
C ASP A 30 -12.05 15.16 13.43
N GLU A 31 -12.58 16.20 12.77
CA GLU A 31 -11.92 16.86 11.63
C GLU A 31 -10.53 17.45 11.95
N LYS A 32 -10.25 17.69 13.24
CA LYS A 32 -9.01 18.33 13.71
C LYS A 32 -7.85 17.36 13.87
N ASN A 33 -8.11 16.06 13.82
CA ASN A 33 -7.12 15.02 14.09
C ASN A 33 -6.94 14.09 12.88
N PRO A 34 -6.34 14.58 11.77
CA PRO A 34 -5.98 13.71 10.66
C PRO A 34 -4.90 12.72 11.10
N VAL A 35 -5.07 11.45 10.70
CA VAL A 35 -4.15 10.36 11.01
C VAL A 35 -3.43 9.93 9.74
N THR A 36 -2.11 10.09 9.72
CA THR A 36 -1.26 9.55 8.65
C THR A 36 -0.92 8.10 8.96
N ASN A 37 -1.10 7.21 7.98
CA ASN A 37 -0.82 5.80 8.19
C ASN A 37 0.68 5.59 8.41
N ALA A 38 1.01 5.06 9.59
CA ALA A 38 2.37 4.69 9.97
C ALA A 38 2.55 3.17 10.11
N GLN A 39 1.48 2.40 9.91
CA GLN A 39 1.46 0.96 10.04
C GLN A 39 1.42 0.34 8.64
N TRP A 40 2.56 -0.18 8.20
CA TRP A 40 2.67 -0.98 6.98
C TRP A 40 3.09 -2.40 7.36
N THR A 41 2.84 -3.35 6.45
CA THR A 41 2.89 -4.80 6.69
C THR A 41 4.14 -5.27 7.45
N ASP A 42 5.30 -4.63 7.22
CA ASP A 42 6.57 -5.03 7.82
C ASP A 42 7.29 -3.91 8.60
N ASN A 43 6.74 -2.70 8.65
CA ASN A 43 7.40 -1.54 9.24
C ASN A 43 6.42 -0.67 10.04
N ILE A 44 6.65 -0.58 11.35
CA ILE A 44 5.95 0.35 12.25
C ILE A 44 6.72 1.68 12.26
N GLY A 45 6.01 2.79 12.10
CA GLY A 45 6.58 4.14 12.18
C GLY A 45 7.04 4.73 10.85
N GLN A 46 6.98 3.97 9.74
CA GLN A 46 7.15 4.53 8.40
C GLN A 46 5.85 5.13 7.90
N LEU A 47 5.86 6.39 7.48
CA LEU A 47 4.66 7.07 6.97
C LEU A 47 4.32 6.71 5.51
N LYS A 48 5.22 6.03 4.83
CA LYS A 48 5.07 5.64 3.43
C LYS A 48 5.60 4.23 3.20
N THR A 49 5.00 3.54 2.25
CA THR A 49 5.49 2.27 1.71
C THR A 49 5.99 2.47 0.28
N ASN A 50 6.67 1.50 -0.30
CA ASN A 50 7.13 1.61 -1.67
C ASN A 50 5.99 1.57 -2.70
N THR A 51 6.08 2.39 -3.74
CA THR A 51 5.17 2.30 -4.89
C THR A 51 5.65 1.17 -5.81
N ALA A 52 5.42 -0.08 -5.39
CA ALA A 52 5.88 -1.26 -6.11
C ALA A 52 4.87 -2.40 -5.98
N LEU A 53 4.74 -3.17 -7.06
CA LEU A 53 4.00 -4.43 -7.12
C LEU A 53 4.99 -5.54 -7.50
N GLN A 54 4.85 -6.69 -6.86
CA GLN A 54 5.47 -7.95 -7.28
C GLN A 54 4.37 -8.79 -7.91
N TYR A 55 4.63 -9.25 -9.12
CA TYR A 55 3.78 -10.23 -9.79
C TYR A 55 4.38 -11.63 -9.66
N ASP A 56 3.53 -12.63 -9.87
CA ASP A 56 3.96 -14.02 -10.07
C ASP A 56 4.87 -14.16 -11.31
N GLU A 57 5.45 -15.35 -11.48
CA GLU A 57 6.39 -15.61 -12.60
C GLU A 57 5.75 -15.40 -13.98
N ASN A 58 4.43 -15.53 -14.10
CA ASN A 58 3.69 -15.35 -15.35
C ASN A 58 3.17 -13.94 -15.57
N TYR A 59 3.40 -13.02 -14.63
CA TYR A 59 2.89 -11.64 -14.66
C TYR A 59 1.35 -11.54 -14.75
N VAL A 60 0.64 -12.51 -14.18
CA VAL A 60 -0.83 -12.56 -14.15
C VAL A 60 -1.34 -12.01 -12.83
N ASP A 61 -0.83 -12.52 -11.73
CA ASP A 61 -1.34 -12.23 -10.39
C ASP A 61 -0.36 -11.37 -9.60
N VAL A 62 -0.90 -10.40 -8.85
CA VAL A 62 -0.10 -9.58 -7.92
C VAL A 62 0.09 -10.39 -6.63
N GLU A 63 1.31 -10.82 -6.36
CA GLU A 63 1.66 -11.58 -5.16
C GLU A 63 1.88 -10.67 -3.94
N SER A 64 2.46 -9.50 -4.15
CA SER A 64 2.73 -8.56 -3.06
C SER A 64 2.84 -7.11 -3.55
N TRP A 65 2.78 -6.15 -2.63
CA TRP A 65 2.92 -4.72 -2.91
C TRP A 65 3.70 -4.04 -1.79
N GLY A 66 4.15 -2.81 -2.01
CA GLY A 66 4.81 -2.05 -0.96
C GLY A 66 6.23 -2.52 -0.68
N HIS A 67 6.60 -2.50 0.60
CA HIS A 67 7.88 -3.02 1.09
C HIS A 67 8.10 -4.51 0.74
N PRO A 68 7.13 -5.43 0.95
CA PRO A 68 7.25 -6.84 0.55
C PRO A 68 7.71 -7.05 -0.90
N ALA A 69 7.17 -6.26 -1.84
CA ALA A 69 7.48 -6.38 -3.26
C ALA A 69 8.94 -6.03 -3.59
N LYS A 70 9.62 -5.26 -2.72
CA LYS A 70 11.04 -4.92 -2.90
C LYS A 70 11.98 -5.88 -2.19
N THR A 71 11.54 -6.50 -1.09
CA THR A 71 12.36 -7.43 -0.30
C THR A 71 12.39 -8.84 -0.90
N CYS A 72 11.37 -9.22 -1.66
CA CYS A 72 11.38 -10.44 -2.47
C CYS A 72 12.32 -10.30 -3.67
N ARG A 73 13.64 -10.37 -3.45
CA ARG A 73 14.63 -10.50 -4.52
C ARG A 73 15.07 -11.95 -4.71
N GLN A 74 14.59 -12.47 -5.85
CA GLN A 74 15.00 -13.62 -6.66
C GLN A 74 14.07 -14.86 -6.62
N PRO A 75 13.65 -15.35 -7.81
CA PRO A 75 13.11 -16.70 -7.94
C PRO A 75 14.15 -17.67 -7.39
N GLN A 76 13.71 -18.67 -6.63
CA GLN A 76 14.54 -19.84 -6.38
C GLN A 76 15.13 -20.26 -7.72
N THR A 77 16.45 -20.26 -7.83
CA THR A 77 17.13 -20.81 -9.00
C THR A 77 16.50 -22.17 -9.27
N ARG A 78 15.78 -22.31 -10.39
CA ARG A 78 15.31 -23.62 -10.87
C ARG A 78 16.55 -24.47 -10.99
N THR A 79 16.75 -25.33 -9.99
CA THR A 79 17.74 -26.40 -10.06
C THR A 79 17.25 -27.29 -11.19
N THR A 80 17.81 -27.11 -12.38
CA THR A 80 17.69 -28.05 -13.47
C THR A 80 18.44 -29.31 -13.06
N SER A 81 17.78 -30.21 -12.34
CA SER A 81 18.20 -31.61 -12.34
C SER A 81 17.88 -32.18 -13.72
N ARG A 82 18.84 -32.02 -14.64
CA ARG A 82 18.93 -32.91 -15.81
C ARG A 82 19.23 -34.31 -15.27
N LEU A 83 18.28 -35.21 -15.42
CA LEU A 83 18.50 -36.65 -15.57
C LEU A 83 17.85 -37.06 -16.89
#